data_AF-A0A387HQW0-F1
#
_entry.id   AF-A0A387HQW0-F1
#
_cell.length_a   1.000
_cell.length_b   1.000
_cell.length_c   1.000
_cell.angle_alpha   90.00
_cell.angle_beta   90.00
_cell.angle_gamma   90.00
#
_symmetry.space_group_name_H-M   'P 1'
#
loop_
_entity.id
_entity.type
_entity.pdbx_description
1 polymer ?
#
loop_
_entity_poly.entity_id
_entity_poly.type
_entity_poly.pdbx_seq_one_letter_code
_entity_poly.pdbx_strand_id
1 'polypeptide(L)'
;MCRMARPRKPLLSTDRIVAAASALVDAEGLAAVSTRRLAAELGVSGPSLYNHFRTKDEILEAVADATSAQVDLSMFEADDDRDWRTALHDWALAYRSVLTRHPHIVPVLAQGPGRRPAGLRLADAVFGSMVAAGWPPPRRPGSAR
;
A
#
# COMPACT_ATOMS: atom_id res chain seq x y z
N MET A 1 47.47 -2.22 -7.61
CA MET A 1 46.55 -1.94 -6.49
C MET A 1 45.14 -1.83 -7.07
N CYS A 2 44.38 -2.93 -7.17
CA CYS A 2 43.04 -2.88 -7.76
C CYS A 2 42.03 -2.40 -6.72
N ARG A 3 41.49 -1.20 -6.94
CA ARG A 3 40.36 -0.64 -6.20
C ARG A 3 39.10 -1.40 -6.60
N MET A 4 38.70 -2.40 -5.81
CA MET A 4 37.42 -3.09 -6.00
C MET A 4 36.27 -2.07 -5.97
N ALA A 5 35.56 -1.95 -7.08
CA ALA A 5 34.29 -1.23 -7.12
C ALA A 5 33.27 -2.01 -6.29
N ARG A 6 32.93 -1.49 -5.10
CA ARG A 6 31.87 -2.01 -4.25
C ARG A 6 30.54 -1.92 -5.01
N PRO A 7 29.79 -3.01 -5.25
CA PRO A 7 28.49 -2.90 -5.90
C PRO A 7 27.58 -2.03 -5.03
N ARG A 8 27.14 -0.89 -5.59
CA ARG A 8 26.34 0.17 -4.93
C ARG A 8 24.83 -0.13 -4.95
N LYS A 9 24.42 -1.39 -4.73
CA LYS A 9 23.05 -1.66 -4.29
C LYS A 9 23.09 -1.74 -2.76
N PRO A 10 22.42 -0.85 -2.02
CA PRO A 10 22.22 -1.08 -0.61
C PRO A 10 21.57 -2.47 -0.48
N LEU A 11 22.18 -3.34 0.33
CA LEU A 11 21.68 -4.70 0.55
C LEU A 11 20.25 -4.69 1.13
N LEU A 12 19.82 -3.55 1.67
CA LEU A 12 18.53 -3.31 2.27
C LEU A 12 17.88 -2.09 1.60
N SER A 13 16.72 -2.28 0.99
CA SER A 13 15.85 -1.20 0.50
C SER A 13 14.49 -1.28 1.19
N THR A 14 13.78 -0.17 1.25
CA THR A 14 12.40 -0.11 1.75
C THR A 14 11.53 -1.14 1.02
N ASP A 15 11.60 -1.20 -0.31
CA ASP A 15 10.84 -2.15 -1.13
C ASP A 15 11.14 -3.61 -0.76
N ARG A 16 12.40 -3.94 -0.49
CA ARG A 16 12.79 -5.31 -0.09
C ARG A 16 12.24 -5.67 1.28
N ILE A 17 12.25 -4.72 2.23
CA ILE A 17 11.66 -4.92 3.56
C ILE A 17 10.15 -5.12 3.43
N VAL A 18 9.48 -4.26 2.66
CA VAL A 18 8.02 -4.32 2.45
C VAL A 18 7.62 -5.62 1.75
N ALA A 19 8.37 -6.08 0.76
CA ALA A 19 8.12 -7.35 0.08
C ALA A 19 8.23 -8.54 1.05
N ALA A 20 9.29 -8.60 1.87
CA ALA A 20 9.45 -9.65 2.87
C ALA A 20 8.36 -9.59 3.95
N ALA A 21 7.99 -8.38 4.40
CA ALA A 21 6.90 -8.19 5.34
C ALA A 21 5.54 -8.61 4.75
N SER A 22 5.28 -8.30 3.49
CA SER A 22 4.05 -8.70 2.78
C SER A 22 3.94 -10.23 2.73
N ALA A 23 5.02 -10.91 2.32
CA ALA A 23 5.05 -12.37 2.29
C ALA A 23 4.81 -12.99 3.67
N LEU A 24 5.38 -12.40 4.72
CA LEU A 24 5.18 -12.86 6.10
C LEU A 24 3.74 -12.63 6.59
N VAL A 25 3.13 -11.49 6.24
CA VAL A 25 1.73 -11.20 6.55
C VAL A 25 0.82 -12.20 5.83
N ASP A 26 1.08 -12.49 4.56
CA ASP A 26 0.26 -13.40 3.77
C ASP A 26 0.35 -14.85 4.27
N ALA A 27 1.53 -15.27 4.75
CA ALA A 27 1.74 -16.63 5.23
C ALA A 27 1.26 -16.86 6.67
N GLU A 28 1.48 -15.90 7.57
CA GLU A 28 1.36 -16.10 9.02
C GLU A 28 0.57 -15.01 9.75
N GLY A 29 0.09 -14.00 9.02
CA GLY A 29 -0.70 -12.91 9.56
C GLY A 29 0.10 -11.79 10.23
N LEU A 30 -0.62 -10.74 10.64
CA LEU A 30 -0.05 -9.51 11.19
C LEU A 30 0.80 -9.71 12.45
N ALA A 31 0.49 -10.71 13.26
CA ALA A 31 1.20 -10.98 14.51
C ALA A 31 2.64 -11.45 14.27
N ALA A 32 2.90 -12.15 13.15
CA ALA A 32 4.21 -12.67 12.80
C ALA A 32 5.22 -11.56 12.48
N VAL A 33 4.75 -10.41 12.00
CA VAL A 33 5.62 -9.27 11.68
C VAL A 33 6.24 -8.68 12.94
N SER A 34 7.57 -8.72 13.00
CA SER A 34 8.37 -8.00 13.99
C SER A 34 9.69 -7.56 13.35
N THR A 35 10.30 -6.49 13.87
CA THR A 35 11.59 -5.99 13.38
C THR A 35 12.68 -7.05 13.50
N ARG A 36 12.68 -7.83 14.60
CA ARG A 36 13.62 -8.93 14.81
C ARG A 36 13.43 -10.06 13.79
N ARG A 37 12.18 -10.46 13.52
CA ARG A 37 11.90 -11.52 12.55
C ARG A 37 12.25 -11.10 11.12
N LEU A 38 11.92 -9.86 10.75
CA LEU A 38 12.28 -9.31 9.44
C LEU A 38 13.80 -9.17 9.27
N ALA A 39 14.52 -8.77 10.32
CA ALA A 39 15.98 -8.71 10.27
C ALA A 39 16.60 -10.10 10.05
N ALA A 40 16.07 -11.13 10.71
CA ALA A 40 16.49 -12.52 10.51
C ALA A 40 16.19 -13.02 9.08
N GLU A 41 14.97 -12.78 8.59
CA GLU A 41 14.54 -13.17 7.24
C GLU A 41 15.38 -12.50 6.15
N LEU A 42 15.71 -11.22 6.33
CA LEU A 42 16.48 -10.43 5.37
C LEU A 42 18.00 -10.61 5.51
N GLY A 43 18.46 -11.33 6.55
CA GLY A 43 19.88 -11.52 6.85
C GLY A 43 20.62 -10.22 7.20
N VAL A 44 19.92 -9.25 7.81
CA VAL A 44 20.48 -7.93 8.17
C VAL A 44 20.50 -7.72 9.69
N SER A 45 21.31 -6.78 10.16
CA SER A 45 21.30 -6.40 11.57
C SER A 45 20.06 -5.56 11.91
N GLY A 46 19.55 -5.69 13.13
CA GLY A 46 18.42 -4.90 13.63
C GLY A 46 18.57 -3.38 13.40
N PRO A 47 19.74 -2.77 13.69
CA PRO A 47 19.97 -1.34 13.45
C PRO A 47 19.77 -0.90 12.00
N SER A 48 20.12 -1.75 11.02
CA SER A 48 19.88 -1.42 9.61
C SER A 48 18.39 -1.33 9.29
N LEU A 49 17.54 -2.14 9.93
CA LEU A 49 16.09 -2.08 9.74
C LEU A 49 15.50 -0.79 10.37
N TYR A 50 16.00 -0.39 11.54
CA TYR A 50 15.58 0.85 12.22
C TYR A 50 15.89 2.13 11.44
N ASN A 51 16.86 2.09 10.51
CA ASN A 51 17.11 3.21 9.59
C ASN A 51 15.99 3.40 8.55
N HIS A 52 15.20 2.37 8.27
CA HIS A 52 14.07 2.42 7.33
C HIS A 52 12.73 2.54 8.03
N PHE A 53 12.54 1.81 9.14
CA PHE A 53 11.28 1.77 9.87
C PHE A 53 11.55 1.75 11.37
N ARG A 54 10.92 2.67 12.09
CA ARG A 54 11.10 2.83 13.54
C ARG A 54 10.20 1.89 14.33
N THR A 55 9.03 1.55 13.79
CA THR A 55 8.02 0.74 14.48
C THR A 55 7.48 -0.37 13.59
N LYS A 56 6.84 -1.36 14.22
CA LYS A 56 6.08 -2.41 13.50
C LYS A 56 4.94 -1.78 12.70
N ASP A 57 4.26 -0.79 13.26
CA ASP A 57 3.10 -0.17 12.62
C ASP A 57 3.49 0.56 11.34
N GLU A 58 4.64 1.24 11.30
CA GLU A 58 5.15 1.85 10.06
C GLU A 58 5.40 0.81 8.95
N ILE A 59 5.86 -0.38 9.31
CA ILE A 59 6.04 -1.48 8.36
C ILE A 59 4.68 -1.98 7.85
N LEU A 60 3.71 -2.15 8.75
CA LEU A 60 2.36 -2.59 8.37
C LEU A 60 1.64 -1.57 7.50
N GLU A 61 1.80 -0.27 7.77
CA GLU A 61 1.30 0.82 6.92
C GLU A 61 1.95 0.80 5.54
N ALA A 62 3.25 0.52 5.45
CA ALA A 62 3.95 0.40 4.16
C ALA A 62 3.51 -0.84 3.37
N VAL A 63 3.25 -1.97 4.04
CA VAL A 63 2.66 -3.17 3.42
C VAL A 63 1.23 -2.89 2.93
N ALA A 64 0.44 -2.17 3.72
CA ALA A 64 -0.91 -1.75 3.33
C ALA A 64 -0.89 -0.79 2.12
N ASP A 65 0.07 0.13 2.06
CA ASP A 65 0.26 1.03 0.93
C ASP A 65 0.67 0.27 -0.33
N ALA A 66 1.65 -0.64 -0.21
CA ALA A 66 2.08 -1.51 -1.31
C ALA A 66 0.95 -2.42 -1.82
N THR A 67 0.10 -2.92 -0.92
CA THR A 67 -1.10 -3.70 -1.29
C THR A 67 -2.09 -2.82 -2.05
N SER A 68 -2.35 -1.60 -1.57
CA SER A 68 -3.23 -0.64 -2.24
C SER A 68 -2.73 -0.25 -3.63
N ALA A 69 -1.40 -0.22 -3.83
CA ALA A 69 -0.78 0.08 -5.12
C ALA A 69 -0.96 -1.04 -6.17
N GLN A 70 -1.35 -2.25 -5.77
CA GLN A 70 -1.67 -3.34 -6.70
C GLN A 70 -3.08 -3.23 -7.30
N VAL A 71 -3.92 -2.35 -6.76
CA VAL A 71 -5.29 -2.17 -7.24
C VAL A 71 -5.23 -1.50 -8.60
N ASP A 72 -5.82 -2.15 -9.59
CA ASP A 72 -5.99 -1.59 -10.92
C ASP A 72 -6.95 -0.39 -10.86
N LEU A 73 -6.51 0.73 -11.41
CA LEU A 73 -7.25 1.99 -11.50
C LEU A 73 -7.44 2.43 -12.97
N SER A 74 -7.10 1.59 -13.93
CA SER A 74 -7.18 1.91 -15.37
C SER A 74 -8.58 2.33 -15.82
N MET A 75 -9.63 1.80 -15.17
CA MET A 75 -11.02 2.17 -15.43
C MET A 75 -11.38 3.62 -15.08
N PHE A 76 -10.49 4.35 -14.42
CA PHE A 76 -10.65 5.78 -14.11
C PHE A 76 -9.70 6.68 -14.92
N GLU A 77 -8.98 6.13 -15.89
CA GLU A 77 -8.15 6.93 -16.81
C GLU A 77 -9.02 7.78 -17.74
N ALA A 78 -8.48 8.93 -18.17
CA ALA A 78 -9.26 9.94 -18.89
C ALA A 78 -9.65 9.53 -20.32
N ASP A 79 -8.99 8.52 -20.88
CA ASP A 79 -9.24 7.93 -22.18
C ASP A 79 -10.17 6.70 -22.11
N ASP A 80 -10.69 6.36 -20.93
CA ASP A 80 -11.69 5.32 -20.77
C ASP A 80 -13.12 5.88 -20.90
N ASP A 81 -13.82 5.46 -21.95
CA ASP A 81 -15.19 5.90 -22.27
C ASP A 81 -16.29 5.17 -21.46
N ARG A 82 -15.95 4.34 -20.47
CA ARG A 82 -16.94 3.59 -19.67
C ARG A 82 -17.83 4.51 -18.83
N ASP A 83 -19.10 4.09 -18.64
CA ASP A 83 -19.98 4.71 -17.65
C ASP A 83 -19.39 4.58 -16.24
N TRP A 84 -19.51 5.64 -15.43
CA TRP A 84 -18.93 5.70 -14.08
C TRP A 84 -19.41 4.55 -13.17
N ARG A 85 -20.62 4.00 -13.37
CA ARG A 85 -21.09 2.85 -12.59
C ARG A 85 -20.35 1.58 -12.97
N THR A 86 -20.09 1.40 -14.26
CA THR A 86 -19.28 0.27 -14.76
C THR A 86 -17.84 0.40 -14.27
N ALA A 87 -17.24 1.59 -14.35
CA ALA A 87 -15.91 1.84 -13.80
C ALA A 87 -15.84 1.54 -12.30
N LEU A 88 -16.82 2.00 -11.52
CA LEU A 88 -16.87 1.73 -10.08
C LEU A 88 -17.05 0.24 -9.76
N HIS A 89 -17.85 -0.47 -10.56
CA HIS A 89 -18.02 -1.92 -10.43
C HIS A 89 -16.72 -2.68 -10.72
N ASP A 90 -16.04 -2.37 -11.83
CA ASP A 90 -14.77 -3.00 -12.20
C ASP A 90 -13.69 -2.71 -11.15
N TRP A 91 -13.65 -1.48 -10.64
CA TRP A 91 -12.78 -1.11 -9.53
C TRP A 91 -13.06 -1.93 -8.27
N ALA A 92 -14.34 -2.10 -7.90
CA ALA A 92 -14.72 -2.89 -6.72
C ALA A 92 -14.28 -4.36 -6.86
N LEU A 93 -14.34 -4.92 -8.07
CA LEU A 93 -13.82 -6.26 -8.37
C LEU A 93 -12.29 -6.32 -8.27
N ALA A 94 -11.57 -5.33 -8.82
CA ALA A 94 -10.12 -5.24 -8.71
C ALA A 94 -9.67 -5.12 -7.25
N TYR A 95 -10.32 -4.24 -6.48
CA TYR A 95 -10.07 -4.05 -5.06
C TYR A 95 -10.33 -5.34 -4.27
N ARG A 96 -11.49 -5.98 -4.49
CA ARG A 96 -11.82 -7.27 -3.88
C ARG A 96 -10.77 -8.32 -4.21
N SER A 97 -10.32 -8.40 -5.47
CA SER A 97 -9.31 -9.37 -5.89
C SER A 97 -8.01 -9.21 -5.12
N VAL A 98 -7.55 -7.97 -4.89
CA VAL A 98 -6.36 -7.70 -4.07
C VAL A 98 -6.59 -8.11 -2.61
N LEU A 99 -7.72 -7.73 -2.01
CA LEU A 99 -8.03 -8.09 -0.62
C LEU A 99 -8.15 -9.60 -0.40
N THR A 100 -8.64 -10.35 -1.39
CA THR A 100 -8.70 -11.82 -1.31
C THR A 100 -7.34 -12.49 -1.40
N ARG A 101 -6.36 -11.86 -2.04
CA ARG A 101 -4.96 -12.34 -2.07
C ARG A 101 -4.21 -11.99 -0.79
N HIS A 102 -4.58 -10.89 -0.14
CA HIS A 102 -3.94 -10.38 1.08
C HIS A 102 -4.95 -10.25 2.23
N PRO A 103 -5.63 -11.34 2.66
CA PRO A 103 -6.71 -11.24 3.66
C PRO A 103 -6.21 -10.75 5.01
N HIS A 104 -4.95 -11.02 5.35
CA HIS A 104 -4.37 -10.65 6.63
C HIS A 104 -4.06 -9.16 6.79
N ILE A 105 -3.94 -8.39 5.70
CA ILE A 105 -3.69 -6.93 5.77
C ILE A 105 -4.98 -6.10 5.86
N VAL A 106 -6.15 -6.72 5.63
CA VAL A 106 -7.47 -6.07 5.67
C VAL A 106 -7.71 -5.24 6.93
N PRO A 107 -7.37 -5.69 8.16
CA PRO A 107 -7.59 -4.89 9.37
C PRO A 107 -6.83 -3.55 9.38
N VAL A 108 -5.68 -3.47 8.69
CA VAL A 108 -4.86 -2.25 8.57
C VAL A 108 -5.44 -1.33 7.49
N LEU A 109 -5.93 -1.91 6.39
CA LEU A 109 -6.62 -1.16 5.34
C LEU A 109 -7.95 -0.57 5.84
N ALA A 110 -8.67 -1.30 6.70
CA ALA A 110 -9.95 -0.88 7.26
C ALA A 110 -9.89 0.35 8.17
N GLN A 111 -8.69 0.74 8.65
CA GLN A 111 -8.49 2.00 9.38
C GLN A 111 -8.60 3.25 8.47
N GLY A 112 -8.79 3.05 7.16
CA GLY A 112 -8.86 4.11 6.17
C GLY A 112 -7.50 4.40 5.54
N PRO A 113 -7.43 5.25 4.49
CA PRO A 113 -6.22 5.47 3.71
C PRO A 113 -5.08 6.15 4.50
N GLY A 114 -5.39 6.80 5.62
CA GLY A 114 -4.39 7.47 6.45
C GLY A 114 -3.57 8.49 5.66
N ARG A 115 -2.23 8.37 5.72
CA ARG A 115 -1.27 9.18 4.94
C ARG A 115 -0.60 8.37 3.82
N ARG A 116 -1.15 7.20 3.49
CA ARG A 116 -0.57 6.25 2.53
C ARG A 116 -0.78 6.72 1.09
N PRO A 117 0.28 7.01 0.31
CA PRO A 117 0.15 7.58 -1.03
C PRO A 117 -0.71 6.77 -2.00
N ALA A 118 -0.60 5.45 -2.04
CA ALA A 118 -1.42 4.60 -2.89
C ALA A 118 -2.88 4.55 -2.39
N GLY A 119 -3.08 4.50 -1.06
CA GLY A 119 -4.42 4.61 -0.47
C GLY A 119 -5.12 5.92 -0.81
N LEU A 120 -4.38 7.03 -0.81
CA LEU A 120 -4.90 8.35 -1.22
C LEU A 120 -5.19 8.39 -2.72
N ARG A 121 -4.29 7.88 -3.58
CA ARG A 121 -4.55 7.79 -5.03
C ARG A 121 -5.81 6.99 -5.36
N LEU A 122 -6.01 5.87 -4.67
CA LEU A 122 -7.20 5.05 -4.84
C LEU A 122 -8.47 5.79 -4.40
N ALA A 123 -8.42 6.50 -3.27
CA ALA A 123 -9.53 7.35 -2.84
C ALA A 123 -9.80 8.48 -3.85
N ASP A 124 -8.77 9.18 -4.31
CA ASP A 124 -8.88 10.30 -5.25
C ASP A 124 -9.46 9.85 -6.60
N ALA A 125 -9.05 8.68 -7.12
CA ALA A 125 -9.60 8.13 -8.36
C ALA A 125 -11.10 7.82 -8.26
N VAL A 126 -11.51 7.19 -7.16
CA VAL A 126 -12.92 6.84 -6.91
C VAL A 126 -13.78 8.07 -6.65
N PHE A 127 -13.33 8.99 -5.80
CA PHE A 127 -14.07 10.24 -5.56
C PHE A 127 -14.07 11.15 -6.79
N GLY A 128 -12.97 11.20 -7.53
CA GLY A 128 -12.85 11.96 -8.78
C GLY A 128 -13.84 11.50 -9.83
N SER A 129 -14.00 10.19 -10.04
CA SER A 129 -14.97 9.66 -11.01
C SER A 129 -16.42 9.95 -10.61
N MET A 130 -16.76 9.86 -9.32
CA MET A 130 -18.09 10.23 -8.83
C MET A 130 -18.37 11.72 -9.01
N VAL A 131 -17.39 12.59 -8.73
CA VAL A 131 -17.54 14.04 -8.95
C VAL A 131 -17.69 14.36 -10.43
N ALA A 132 -16.92 13.72 -11.31
CA ALA A 132 -17.07 13.85 -12.77
C ALA A 132 -18.47 13.40 -13.25
N ALA A 133 -19.06 12.41 -12.59
CA ALA A 133 -20.43 11.95 -12.82
C ALA A 133 -21.52 12.87 -12.22
N GLY A 134 -21.14 14.01 -11.64
CA GLY A 134 -22.07 15.02 -11.12
C GLY A 134 -22.38 14.92 -9.62
N TRP A 135 -21.64 14.11 -8.86
CA TRP A 135 -21.81 14.05 -7.41
C TRP A 135 -21.18 15.28 -6.73
N PRO A 136 -21.78 15.80 -5.65
CA PRO A 136 -21.17 16.89 -4.90
C PRO A 136 -19.86 16.40 -4.23
N PRO A 137 -18.83 17.26 -4.15
CA PRO A 137 -17.57 16.88 -3.54
C PRO A 137 -17.77 16.52 -2.06
N PRO A 138 -16.96 15.59 -1.52
CA PRO A 138 -17.06 15.18 -0.13
C PRO A 138 -16.90 16.41 0.78
N ARG A 139 -17.88 16.63 1.66
CA ARG A 139 -17.83 17.73 2.64
C ARG A 139 -16.69 17.47 3.62
N ARG A 140 -15.80 18.43 3.80
CA ARG A 140 -14.80 18.36 4.87
C ARG A 140 -15.52 18.38 6.22
N PRO A 141 -15.27 17.42 7.13
CA PRO A 141 -15.78 17.52 8.49
C PRO A 141 -15.20 18.80 9.12
N GLY A 142 -16.08 19.70 9.54
CA GLY A 142 -15.72 21.00 10.12
C GLY A 142 -16.08 22.25 9.29
N SER A 143 -16.58 22.11 8.05
CA SER A 143 -17.17 23.25 7.33
C SER A 143 -18.68 23.34 7.58
N ALA A 144 -19.07 23.58 8.82
CA ALA A 144 -20.39 24.07 9.18
C ALA A 144 -20.23 25.47 9.77
N ARG A 145 -21.11 26.36 9.35
CA ARG A 145 -21.21 27.76 9.77
C ARG A 145 -21.38 27.91 11.28
#